data_AF-B1TDE5-F1
#
_entry.id   AF-B1TDE5-F1
#
_cell.length_a   1.000
_cell.length_b   1.000
_cell.length_c   1.000
_cell.angle_alpha   90.00
_cell.angle_beta   90.00
_cell.angle_gamma   90.00
#
_symmetry.space_group_name_H-M   'P 1'
#
loop_
_entity.id
_entity.type
_entity.pdbx_description
1 polymer ?
#
loop_
_entity_poly.entity_id
_entity_poly.type
_entity_poly.pdbx_seq_one_letter_code
_entity_poly.pdbx_strand_id
1 'polypeptide(L)'
;MTDVRVPERRSGAQLREAFGAWAVPVERDFQDLIFLADIGRQALGLDENMVPPAKSPQTGLGITSGDGSIDVRLDGLGGLGRMSANAGIALTCGTGLAMGADGLTVDRGAGFDFDTRSGGLMLSMIAPLSQANEVLEIVRGAGIGHHGAEPGALALLSDPQSLRVDGTGLAIICSPGGGLTVDDQGQLTIDIESLMDL
;
A
#
# COMPACT_ATOMS: atom_id res chain seq x y z
N MET A 1 40.01 2.96 42.20
CA MET A 1 38.91 3.26 41.26
C MET A 1 38.33 4.59 41.74
N THR A 2 38.86 5.69 41.22
CA THR A 2 38.51 7.03 41.68
C THR A 2 37.14 7.36 41.12
N ASP A 3 36.17 7.56 42.01
CA ASP A 3 34.81 7.98 41.70
C ASP A 3 34.88 9.34 40.99
N VAL A 4 34.81 9.33 39.66
CA VAL A 4 34.74 10.54 38.85
C VAL A 4 33.33 11.08 39.06
N ARG A 5 33.14 11.82 40.15
CA ARG A 5 31.97 12.68 40.30
C ARG A 5 31.99 13.65 39.14
N VAL A 6 31.11 13.43 38.17
CA VAL A 6 30.81 14.45 37.16
C VAL A 6 30.33 15.67 37.96
N PRO A 7 31.05 16.81 37.92
CA PRO A 7 30.65 17.97 38.69
C PRO A 7 29.26 18.38 38.24
N GLU A 8 28.36 18.52 39.20
CA GLU A 8 26.96 18.89 38.98
C GLU A 8 26.91 20.21 38.20
N ARG A 9 26.40 20.16 36.96
CA ARG A 9 26.36 21.33 36.07
C ARG A 9 25.25 22.27 36.50
N ARG A 10 25.46 23.57 36.44
CA ARG A 10 24.39 24.53 36.68
C ARG A 10 23.29 24.39 35.63
N SER A 11 22.05 24.44 36.09
CA SER A 11 20.88 24.57 35.21
C SER A 11 20.85 25.96 34.54
N GLY A 12 20.08 26.10 33.46
CA GLY A 12 19.90 27.40 32.79
C GLY A 12 19.35 28.50 33.70
N ALA A 13 18.54 28.16 34.71
CA ALA A 13 18.06 29.11 35.70
C ALA A 13 19.19 29.61 36.61
N GLN A 14 20.06 28.70 37.07
CA GLN A 14 21.22 29.03 37.90
C GLN A 14 22.27 29.82 37.13
N LEU A 15 22.43 29.57 35.83
CA LEU A 15 23.27 30.40 34.96
C LEU A 15 22.69 31.81 34.80
N ARG A 16 21.37 31.95 34.61
CA ARG A 16 20.72 33.27 34.53
C ARG A 16 20.93 34.10 35.81
N GLU A 17 20.89 33.47 36.98
CA GLU A 17 21.19 34.13 38.25
C GLU A 17 22.67 34.52 38.37
N ALA A 18 23.58 33.62 37.99
CA ALA A 18 25.03 33.85 38.02
C ALA A 18 25.47 35.02 37.12
N PHE A 19 24.81 35.19 35.98
CA PHE A 19 25.03 36.29 35.02
C PHE A 19 24.02 37.44 35.20
N GLY A 20 23.36 37.53 36.35
CA GLY A 20 22.40 38.58 36.66
C GLY A 20 23.03 39.97 36.80
N ALA A 21 22.19 41.01 36.85
CA ALA A 21 22.65 42.38 37.03
C ALA A 21 23.48 42.52 38.32
N TRP A 22 24.67 43.12 38.21
CA TRP A 22 25.61 43.32 39.31
C TRP A 22 26.23 42.05 39.90
N ALA A 23 25.96 40.88 39.33
CA ALA A 23 26.68 39.65 39.66
C ALA A 23 28.06 39.66 38.99
N VAL A 24 29.04 39.03 39.65
CA VAL A 24 30.36 38.76 39.07
C VAL A 24 30.45 37.24 38.86
N PRO A 25 30.28 36.74 37.63
CA PRO A 25 30.37 35.31 37.33
C PRO A 25 31.77 34.77 37.62
N VAL A 26 31.85 33.54 38.11
CA VAL A 26 33.12 32.85 38.33
C VAL A 26 33.50 31.97 37.13
N GLU A 27 34.73 31.48 37.08
CA GLU A 27 35.24 30.63 35.98
C GLU A 27 34.29 29.47 35.64
N ARG A 28 33.77 28.78 36.66
CA ARG A 28 32.82 27.67 36.46
C ARG A 28 31.53 28.10 35.75
N ASP A 29 31.08 29.33 35.97
CA ASP A 29 29.85 29.86 35.34
C ASP A 29 30.08 30.05 33.83
N PHE A 30 31.27 30.50 33.43
CA PHE A 30 31.67 30.58 32.03
C PHE A 30 31.81 29.19 31.41
N GLN A 31 32.42 28.22 32.11
CA GLN A 31 32.56 26.86 31.61
C GLN A 31 31.19 26.20 31.37
N ASP A 32 30.25 26.37 32.30
CA ASP A 32 28.90 25.83 32.18
C ASP A 32 28.10 26.55 31.06
N LEU A 33 28.30 27.86 30.87
CA LEU A 33 27.69 28.62 29.76
C LEU A 33 28.21 28.17 28.40
N ILE A 34 29.53 28.01 28.25
CA ILE A 34 30.17 27.54 27.00
C ILE A 34 29.64 26.14 26.66
N PHE A 35 29.55 25.26 27.65
CA PHE A 35 29.03 23.92 27.45
C PHE A 35 27.56 23.93 27.00
N LEU A 36 26.72 24.76 27.62
CA LEU A 36 25.33 24.91 27.21
C LEU A 36 25.20 25.46 25.78
N ALA A 37 26.04 26.44 25.42
CA ALA A 37 26.10 26.99 24.07
C ALA A 37 26.57 25.95 23.05
N ASP A 38 27.55 25.11 23.39
CA ASP A 38 28.04 24.04 22.51
C ASP A 38 26.98 22.96 22.26
N ILE A 39 26.21 22.58 23.30
CA ILE A 39 25.05 21.69 23.13
C ILE A 39 24.04 22.31 22.16
N GLY A 40 23.73 23.60 22.31
CA GLY A 40 22.82 24.31 21.41
C GLY A 40 23.33 24.30 19.96
N ARG A 41 24.61 24.58 19.75
CA ARG A 41 25.28 24.53 18.43
C ARG A 41 25.18 23.13 17.81
N GLN A 42 25.51 22.09 18.57
CA GLN A 42 25.44 20.70 18.12
C GLN A 42 24.00 20.26 17.83
N ALA A 43 23.03 20.67 18.64
CA ALA A 43 21.61 20.36 18.46
C ALA A 43 21.07 20.93 17.14
N LEU A 44 21.54 22.12 16.73
CA LEU A 44 21.23 22.74 15.44
C LEU A 44 22.04 22.19 14.26
N GLY A 45 22.92 21.21 14.52
CA GLY A 45 23.78 20.60 13.50
C GLY A 45 24.86 21.54 12.95
N LEU A 46 25.24 22.59 13.69
CA LEU A 46 26.28 23.53 13.27
C LEU A 46 27.67 22.98 13.59
N ASP A 47 28.71 23.37 12.83
CA ASP A 47 30.11 23.14 13.16
C ASP A 47 30.66 24.17 14.17
N GLU A 48 31.95 24.08 14.53
CA GLU A 48 32.59 24.98 15.50
C GLU A 48 32.66 26.45 15.03
N ASN A 49 32.54 26.70 13.72
CA ASN A 49 32.53 28.02 13.12
C ASN A 49 31.10 28.56 12.94
N MET A 50 30.10 27.90 13.56
CA MET A 50 28.67 28.22 13.43
C MET A 50 28.16 28.08 11.99
N VAL A 51 28.82 27.26 11.17
CA VAL A 51 28.44 27.01 9.77
C VAL A 51 27.68 25.68 9.70
N PRO A 52 26.52 25.64 9.01
CA PRO A 52 25.86 24.37 8.75
C PRO A 52 26.70 23.51 7.79
N PRO A 53 26.70 22.18 7.93
CA PRO A 53 27.47 21.30 7.07
C PRO A 53 27.12 21.53 5.59
N ALA A 54 28.15 21.56 4.73
CA ALA A 54 28.02 21.85 3.31
C ALA A 54 27.23 20.78 2.51
N LYS A 55 26.87 19.66 3.14
CA LYS A 55 26.14 18.57 2.50
C LYS A 55 24.63 18.75 2.69
N SER A 56 23.93 18.85 1.56
CA SER A 56 22.49 18.67 1.52
C SER A 56 22.13 17.19 1.69
N PRO A 57 21.04 16.87 2.40
CA PRO A 57 20.12 17.85 2.96
C PRO A 57 20.43 18.28 4.40
N GLN A 58 20.06 19.51 4.74
CA GLN A 58 20.16 20.05 6.11
C GLN A 58 19.03 19.50 6.98
N THR A 59 19.17 18.25 7.44
CA THR A 59 18.26 17.61 8.40
C THR A 59 18.72 17.85 9.84
N GLY A 60 17.80 17.83 10.82
CA GLY A 60 18.13 18.00 12.25
C GLY A 60 17.10 18.81 13.02
N LEU A 61 17.52 19.55 14.05
CA LEU A 61 16.66 20.52 14.75
C LEU A 61 16.85 21.92 14.17
N GLY A 62 15.79 22.72 14.17
CA GLY A 62 15.79 24.13 13.82
C GLY A 62 15.07 24.92 14.90
N ILE A 63 15.40 26.21 15.01
CA ILE A 63 14.65 27.14 15.85
C ILE A 63 13.68 27.90 14.95
N THR A 64 12.40 27.87 15.29
CA THR A 64 11.37 28.66 14.61
C THR A 64 11.60 30.14 14.88
N SER A 65 11.74 30.93 13.82
CA SER A 65 11.84 32.39 13.92
C SER A 65 10.53 32.96 14.47
N GLY A 66 10.58 33.60 15.64
CA GLY A 66 9.44 34.27 16.27
C GLY A 66 9.28 33.92 17.74
N ASP A 67 8.99 32.65 18.03
CA ASP A 67 8.75 32.16 19.41
C ASP A 67 9.95 31.41 20.01
N GLY A 68 10.98 31.11 19.22
CA GLY A 68 12.16 30.39 19.67
C GLY A 68 11.91 28.90 19.92
N SER A 69 10.79 28.35 19.45
CA SER A 69 10.48 26.92 19.56
C SER A 69 11.47 26.07 18.76
N ILE A 70 11.74 24.86 19.25
CA ILE A 70 12.55 23.86 18.54
C ILE A 70 11.62 23.04 17.65
N ASP A 71 12.00 22.87 16.39
CA ASP A 71 11.30 22.09 15.38
C ASP A 71 12.26 21.13 14.65
N VAL A 72 11.74 20.14 13.97
CA VAL A 72 12.55 19.22 13.15
C VAL A 72 12.65 19.74 11.72
N ARG A 73 13.87 19.97 11.26
CA ARG A 73 14.19 20.32 9.86
C ARG A 73 14.17 19.04 9.04
N LEU A 74 13.20 18.96 8.14
CA LEU A 74 13.04 17.87 7.18
C LEU A 74 13.54 18.32 5.82
N ASP A 75 14.14 17.40 5.06
CA ASP A 75 14.83 17.70 3.80
C ASP A 75 13.94 17.94 2.58
N GLY A 76 12.62 17.74 2.75
CA GLY A 76 11.64 17.86 1.68
C GLY A 76 11.76 16.79 0.58
N LEU A 77 12.70 15.85 0.69
CA LEU A 77 13.02 14.85 -0.34
C LEU A 77 12.50 13.44 -0.03
N GLY A 78 11.83 13.22 1.11
CA GLY A 78 10.79 12.18 1.17
C GLY A 78 10.62 11.44 2.49
N GLY A 79 9.48 10.74 2.57
CA GLY A 79 9.09 9.87 3.67
C GLY A 79 8.48 10.60 4.86
N LEU A 80 9.07 11.71 5.33
CA LEU A 80 8.56 12.49 6.46
C LEU A 80 8.32 13.95 6.06
N GLY A 81 7.23 14.53 6.56
CA GLY A 81 6.82 15.92 6.34
C GLY A 81 6.20 16.55 7.59
N ARG A 82 5.95 17.86 7.56
CA ARG A 82 5.21 18.54 8.66
C ARG A 82 3.71 18.43 8.42
N MET A 83 2.94 18.09 9.45
CA MET A 83 1.49 18.06 9.35
C MET A 83 0.93 19.50 9.44
N SER A 84 0.11 19.91 8.46
CA SER A 84 -0.28 21.32 8.29
C SER A 84 -1.24 21.89 9.33
N ALA A 85 -1.76 21.07 10.27
CA ALA A 85 -2.79 21.49 11.22
C ALA A 85 -2.45 21.29 12.71
N ASN A 86 -1.52 20.39 13.05
CA ASN A 86 -1.03 20.19 14.42
C ASN A 86 0.44 19.79 14.31
N ALA A 87 1.33 20.54 14.96
CA ALA A 87 2.77 20.68 14.68
C ALA A 87 3.67 19.44 14.89
N GLY A 88 3.25 18.25 14.43
CA GLY A 88 4.02 17.02 14.46
C GLY A 88 4.67 16.66 13.13
N ILE A 89 5.46 15.59 13.16
CA ILE A 89 6.04 14.94 11.98
C ILE A 89 5.03 13.91 11.48
N ALA A 90 4.71 13.97 10.20
CA ALA A 90 3.85 13.02 9.50
C ALA A 90 4.68 12.22 8.48
N LEU A 91 4.21 11.01 8.16
CA LEU A 91 4.74 10.27 7.02
C LEU A 91 4.11 10.80 5.73
N THR A 92 4.93 11.19 4.76
CA THR A 92 4.50 11.48 3.40
C THR A 92 4.47 10.17 2.63
N CYS A 93 3.26 9.69 2.30
CA CYS A 93 3.08 8.49 1.51
C CYS A 93 3.25 8.80 0.02
N GLY A 94 4.07 8.02 -0.68
CA GLY A 94 4.11 7.99 -2.13
C GLY A 94 2.99 7.11 -2.71
N THR A 95 3.08 6.75 -3.98
CA THR A 95 2.13 5.83 -4.63
C THR A 95 2.15 4.45 -3.98
N GLY A 96 0.98 3.83 -3.80
CA GLY A 96 0.83 2.48 -3.24
C GLY A 96 0.73 2.43 -1.71
N LEU A 97 0.92 3.56 -1.02
CA LEU A 97 0.68 3.70 0.41
C LEU A 97 -0.23 4.90 0.66
N ALA A 98 -1.04 4.81 1.70
CA ALA A 98 -1.89 5.91 2.15
C ALA A 98 -1.87 6.01 3.67
N MET A 99 -2.13 7.22 4.18
CA MET A 99 -2.38 7.41 5.61
C MET A 99 -3.89 7.32 5.84
N GLY A 100 -4.34 6.23 6.47
CA GLY A 100 -5.73 6.04 6.90
C GLY A 100 -5.97 6.62 8.29
N ALA A 101 -7.21 6.47 8.79
CA ALA A 101 -7.58 6.90 10.14
C ALA A 101 -6.78 6.19 11.25
N ASP A 102 -6.40 4.92 11.01
CA ASP A 102 -5.68 4.06 11.96
C ASP A 102 -4.17 3.99 11.69
N GLY A 103 -3.63 4.85 10.80
CA GLY A 103 -2.21 4.91 10.47
C GLY A 103 -1.88 4.51 9.03
N LEU A 104 -0.66 4.01 8.80
CA LEU A 104 -0.17 3.66 7.47
C LEU A 104 -0.89 2.44 6.91
N THR A 105 -1.39 2.55 5.69
CA THR A 105 -2.04 1.46 4.95
C THR A 105 -1.56 1.40 3.49
N VAL A 106 -1.97 0.36 2.78
CA VAL A 106 -1.74 0.20 1.33
C VAL A 106 -2.81 0.99 0.57
N ASP A 107 -2.37 1.77 -0.41
CA ASP A 107 -3.27 2.33 -1.42
C ASP A 107 -3.57 1.24 -2.46
N ARG A 108 -4.67 0.53 -2.24
CA ARG A 108 -5.04 -0.68 -2.98
C ARG A 108 -5.38 -0.46 -4.46
N GLY A 109 -5.57 0.79 -4.90
CA GLY A 109 -5.96 1.08 -6.28
C GLY A 109 -7.20 0.32 -6.74
N ALA A 110 -7.36 0.19 -8.06
CA ALA A 110 -8.40 -0.65 -8.65
C ALA A 110 -7.91 -2.10 -8.77
N GLY A 111 -8.78 -3.07 -8.46
CA GLY A 111 -8.48 -4.50 -8.61
C GLY A 111 -8.00 -5.20 -7.34
N PHE A 112 -7.75 -4.47 -6.25
CA PHE A 112 -7.48 -5.05 -4.94
C PHE A 112 -8.46 -4.54 -3.86
N ASP A 113 -8.74 -5.40 -2.88
CA ASP A 113 -9.50 -5.07 -1.67
C ASP A 113 -8.76 -5.56 -0.42
N PHE A 114 -9.21 -5.14 0.75
CA PHE A 114 -8.76 -5.70 2.02
C PHE A 114 -9.63 -6.90 2.40
N ASP A 115 -8.99 -8.00 2.77
CA ASP A 115 -9.65 -9.12 3.42
C ASP A 115 -10.04 -8.75 4.84
N THR A 116 -11.33 -8.52 5.06
CA THR A 116 -11.88 -8.20 6.38
C THR A 116 -11.75 -9.36 7.38
N ARG A 117 -11.40 -10.58 6.94
CA ARG A 117 -11.15 -11.73 7.81
C ARG A 117 -9.69 -11.83 8.25
N SER A 118 -8.75 -11.68 7.33
CA SER A 118 -7.31 -11.85 7.59
C SER A 118 -6.54 -10.54 7.76
N GLY A 119 -7.13 -9.41 7.39
CA GLY A 119 -6.46 -8.10 7.32
C GLY A 119 -5.48 -7.96 6.15
N GLY A 120 -5.38 -8.97 5.28
CA GLY A 120 -4.49 -8.96 4.10
C GLY A 120 -5.09 -8.24 2.89
N LEU A 121 -4.32 -8.24 1.80
CA LEU A 121 -4.81 -7.78 0.49
C LEU A 121 -5.43 -8.97 -0.27
N MET A 122 -6.57 -8.75 -0.92
CA MET A 122 -7.22 -9.69 -1.83
C MET A 122 -7.48 -9.03 -3.19
N LEU A 123 -7.86 -9.82 -4.18
CA LEU A 123 -8.36 -9.29 -5.45
C LEU A 123 -9.76 -8.72 -5.28
N SER A 124 -10.03 -7.56 -5.87
CA SER A 124 -11.38 -7.01 -5.97
C SER A 124 -12.14 -7.80 -7.03
N MET A 125 -12.99 -8.72 -6.59
CA MET A 125 -13.73 -9.61 -7.46
C MET A 125 -14.96 -8.92 -8.03
N ILE A 126 -15.03 -8.82 -9.35
CA ILE A 126 -16.22 -8.36 -10.07
C ILE A 126 -16.79 -9.55 -10.84
N ALA A 127 -18.12 -9.74 -10.76
CA ALA A 127 -18.80 -10.78 -11.51
C ALA A 127 -18.41 -10.74 -13.00
N PRO A 128 -18.15 -11.90 -13.63
CA PRO A 128 -18.42 -13.24 -13.12
C PRO A 128 -17.26 -13.87 -12.32
N LEU A 129 -16.25 -13.14 -11.86
CA LEU A 129 -15.14 -13.74 -11.12
C LEU A 129 -15.49 -13.94 -9.63
N SER A 130 -15.10 -15.09 -9.06
CA SER A 130 -15.19 -15.41 -7.62
C SER A 130 -13.90 -16.06 -7.11
N GLN A 131 -13.61 -15.95 -5.81
CA GLN A 131 -12.47 -16.61 -5.20
C GLN A 131 -12.96 -17.59 -4.13
N ALA A 132 -12.56 -18.85 -4.24
CA ALA A 132 -12.87 -19.90 -3.27
C ALA A 132 -11.63 -20.76 -3.05
N ASN A 133 -11.30 -21.09 -1.79
CA ASN A 133 -10.18 -21.95 -1.44
C ASN A 133 -8.86 -21.57 -2.14
N GLU A 134 -8.51 -20.29 -2.13
CA GLU A 134 -7.29 -19.73 -2.77
C GLU A 134 -7.25 -19.85 -4.31
N VAL A 135 -8.34 -20.28 -4.95
CA VAL A 135 -8.46 -20.38 -6.42
C VAL A 135 -9.33 -19.25 -6.96
N LEU A 136 -8.87 -18.63 -8.05
CA LEU A 136 -9.65 -17.71 -8.87
C LEU A 136 -10.56 -18.52 -9.81
N GLU A 137 -11.87 -18.30 -9.70
CA GLU A 137 -12.89 -19.01 -10.47
C GLU A 137 -13.75 -18.05 -11.28
N ILE A 138 -14.34 -18.56 -12.35
CA ILE A 138 -15.42 -17.89 -13.09
C ILE A 138 -16.74 -18.52 -12.62
N VAL A 139 -17.61 -17.72 -12.02
CA VAL A 139 -19.00 -18.04 -11.74
C VAL A 139 -19.69 -18.39 -13.04
N ARG A 140 -19.96 -19.68 -13.20
CA ARG A 140 -20.52 -20.28 -14.40
C ARG A 140 -22.01 -20.55 -14.21
N GLY A 141 -22.80 -20.20 -15.22
CA GLY A 141 -24.21 -20.62 -15.31
C GLY A 141 -24.33 -22.08 -15.79
N ALA A 142 -25.57 -22.58 -15.89
CA ALA A 142 -25.84 -23.98 -16.27
C ALA A 142 -25.29 -24.40 -17.65
N GLY A 143 -24.99 -23.45 -18.54
CA GLY A 143 -24.47 -23.70 -19.89
C GLY A 143 -22.94 -23.68 -20.01
N ILE A 144 -22.20 -23.39 -18.93
CA ILE A 144 -20.73 -23.30 -18.97
C ILE A 144 -20.14 -24.29 -17.95
N GLY A 145 -19.22 -25.13 -18.43
CA GLY A 145 -18.55 -26.19 -17.68
C GLY A 145 -17.03 -26.10 -17.77
N HIS A 146 -16.33 -27.10 -17.25
CA HIS A 146 -14.91 -27.30 -17.53
C HIS A 146 -14.76 -28.22 -18.74
N HIS A 147 -13.78 -27.97 -19.59
CA HIS A 147 -13.46 -28.85 -20.70
C HIS A 147 -12.62 -30.03 -20.20
N GLY A 148 -13.27 -31.19 -20.01
CA GLY A 148 -12.59 -32.40 -19.54
C GLY A 148 -12.16 -32.34 -18.07
N ALA A 149 -11.16 -33.15 -17.72
CA ALA A 149 -10.61 -33.24 -16.36
C ALA A 149 -9.48 -32.22 -16.10
N GLU A 150 -9.00 -31.53 -17.14
CA GLU A 150 -7.87 -30.61 -17.05
C GLU A 150 -8.31 -29.23 -16.53
N PRO A 151 -7.63 -28.67 -15.52
CA PRO A 151 -7.93 -27.33 -15.02
C PRO A 151 -7.68 -26.25 -16.10
N GLY A 152 -8.55 -25.23 -16.13
CA GLY A 152 -8.27 -23.97 -16.85
C GLY A 152 -8.93 -23.78 -18.21
N ALA A 153 -9.59 -24.80 -18.77
CA ALA A 153 -10.39 -24.66 -19.99
C ALA A 153 -11.89 -24.63 -19.68
N LEU A 154 -12.60 -23.62 -20.19
CA LEU A 154 -14.07 -23.56 -20.14
C LEU A 154 -14.68 -24.29 -21.34
N ALA A 155 -15.81 -24.96 -21.13
CA ALA A 155 -16.60 -25.60 -22.17
C ALA A 155 -18.04 -25.11 -22.15
N LEU A 156 -18.69 -25.10 -23.32
CA LEU A 156 -20.15 -25.05 -23.38
C LEU A 156 -20.69 -26.43 -23.00
N LEU A 157 -21.63 -26.47 -22.08
CA LEU A 157 -22.37 -27.69 -21.75
C LEU A 157 -23.52 -27.80 -22.75
N SER A 158 -23.52 -28.89 -23.52
CA SER A 158 -24.63 -29.24 -24.40
C SER A 158 -25.32 -30.50 -23.89
N ASP A 159 -26.62 -30.62 -24.17
CA ASP A 159 -27.34 -31.87 -23.98
C ASP A 159 -26.86 -32.87 -25.04
N PRO A 160 -26.20 -33.98 -24.65
CA PRO A 160 -25.63 -34.93 -25.59
C PRO A 160 -26.67 -35.68 -26.42
N GLN A 161 -27.98 -35.47 -26.19
CA GLN A 161 -29.04 -36.07 -27.01
C GLN A 161 -29.49 -35.19 -28.18
N SER A 162 -29.36 -33.87 -28.08
CA SER A 162 -29.89 -32.93 -29.08
C SER A 162 -28.79 -32.10 -29.74
N LEU A 163 -27.72 -31.78 -29.01
CA LEU A 163 -26.64 -30.93 -29.48
C LEU A 163 -25.29 -31.53 -29.08
N ARG A 164 -24.40 -31.74 -30.06
CA ARG A 164 -23.01 -32.11 -29.82
C ARG A 164 -22.11 -30.90 -30.03
N VAL A 165 -21.32 -30.56 -29.02
CA VAL A 165 -20.21 -29.60 -29.17
C VAL A 165 -18.91 -30.40 -29.12
N ASP A 166 -18.11 -30.34 -30.19
CA ASP A 166 -16.80 -30.99 -30.26
C ASP A 166 -15.74 -30.04 -30.86
N GLY A 167 -14.51 -30.53 -31.06
CA GLY A 167 -13.40 -29.73 -31.60
C GLY A 167 -13.62 -29.17 -33.01
N THR A 168 -14.69 -29.58 -33.70
CA THR A 168 -15.07 -29.10 -35.04
C THR A 168 -16.21 -28.09 -35.02
N GLY A 169 -16.91 -27.92 -33.89
CA GLY A 169 -17.98 -26.92 -33.74
C GLY A 169 -19.22 -27.44 -32.99
N LEU A 170 -20.37 -26.84 -33.29
CA LEU A 170 -21.70 -27.22 -32.78
C LEU A 170 -22.45 -28.01 -33.85
N ALA A 171 -22.98 -29.17 -33.50
CA ALA A 171 -23.79 -30.03 -34.36
C ALA A 171 -25.13 -30.37 -33.69
N ILE A 172 -26.17 -30.55 -34.50
CA ILE A 172 -27.47 -31.08 -34.07
C ILE A 172 -27.46 -32.59 -34.21
N ILE A 173 -28.01 -33.30 -33.21
CA ILE A 173 -28.22 -34.74 -33.27
C ILE A 173 -29.66 -34.98 -33.71
N CYS A 174 -29.83 -35.56 -34.89
CA CYS A 174 -31.13 -35.98 -35.40
C CYS A 174 -31.45 -37.40 -34.93
N SER A 175 -32.65 -37.62 -34.38
CA SER A 175 -33.12 -38.96 -34.02
C SER A 175 -33.25 -39.84 -35.27
N PRO A 176 -32.86 -41.13 -35.21
CA PRO A 176 -33.11 -42.06 -36.30
C PRO A 176 -34.61 -42.12 -36.64
N GLY A 177 -34.96 -41.92 -37.91
CA GLY A 177 -36.36 -41.91 -38.38
C GLY A 177 -37.18 -40.70 -37.91
N GLY A 178 -36.56 -39.65 -37.39
CA GLY A 178 -37.26 -38.45 -36.90
C GLY A 178 -37.66 -37.43 -37.97
N GLY A 179 -37.51 -37.76 -39.26
CA GLY A 179 -37.84 -36.87 -40.39
C GLY A 179 -36.89 -35.67 -40.59
N LEU A 180 -35.84 -35.54 -39.79
CA LEU A 180 -34.80 -34.53 -39.91
C LEU A 180 -33.45 -35.20 -40.15
N THR A 181 -32.66 -34.64 -41.07
CA THR A 181 -31.30 -35.08 -41.38
C THR A 181 -30.38 -33.88 -41.54
N VAL A 182 -29.08 -34.09 -41.35
CA VAL A 182 -28.05 -33.08 -41.66
C VAL A 182 -27.27 -33.60 -42.86
N ASP A 183 -27.17 -32.81 -43.92
CA ASP A 183 -26.47 -33.21 -45.15
C ASP A 183 -24.94 -33.10 -45.02
N ASP A 184 -24.23 -33.56 -46.06
CA ASP A 184 -22.75 -33.53 -46.12
C ASP A 184 -22.16 -32.11 -46.11
N GLN A 185 -23.00 -31.08 -46.26
CA GLN A 185 -22.64 -29.66 -46.20
C GLN A 185 -22.98 -29.03 -44.85
N GLY A 186 -23.54 -29.80 -43.92
CA GLY A 186 -23.95 -29.35 -42.59
C GLY A 186 -25.30 -28.62 -42.55
N GLN A 187 -26.12 -28.71 -43.60
CA GLN A 187 -27.45 -28.11 -43.63
C GLN A 187 -28.50 -29.05 -43.03
N LEU A 188 -29.43 -28.48 -42.24
CA LEU A 188 -30.58 -29.21 -41.72
C LEU A 188 -31.64 -29.37 -42.81
N THR A 189 -31.98 -30.61 -43.13
CA THR A 189 -32.97 -30.98 -44.15
C THR A 189 -34.11 -31.79 -43.56
N ILE A 190 -35.27 -31.76 -44.23
CA ILE A 190 -36.45 -32.57 -43.89
C ILE A 190 -36.48 -33.75 -44.85
N ASP A 191 -36.52 -34.95 -44.29
CA ASP A 191 -36.78 -36.19 -45.02
C ASP A 191 -38.30 -36.39 -45.12
N ILE A 192 -38.87 -35.93 -46.23
CA ILE A 192 -40.31 -35.98 -46.49
C ILE A 192 -40.78 -37.43 -46.66
N GLU A 193 -39.94 -38.32 -47.21
CA GLU A 193 -40.32 -39.72 -47.46
C GLU A 193 -40.52 -40.46 -46.14
N SER A 194 -39.60 -40.31 -45.19
CA SER A 194 -39.73 -40.91 -43.85
C SER A 194 -40.88 -40.34 -43.00
N LEU A 195 -41.40 -39.14 -43.33
CA LEU A 195 -42.60 -38.57 -42.71
C LEU A 195 -43.91 -39.09 -43.32
N MET A 196 -43.88 -39.63 -44.54
CA MET A 196 -45.07 -40.09 -45.26
C MET A 196 -45.40 -41.56 -45.04
N ASP A 197 -44.49 -42.35 -44.46
CA ASP A 197 -44.67 -43.77 -44.12
C ASP A 197 -45.27 -44.01 -42.70
N LEU A 198 -45.84 -42.98 -42.08
CA LEU A 198 -46.58 -43.01 -40.80
C LEU A 198 -48.10 -43.10 -41.02
#